data_AF-A0A3C0YYU7-F1
#
_entry.id   AF-A0A3C0YYU7-F1
#
_cell.length_a   1.000
_cell.length_b   1.000
_cell.length_c   1.000
_cell.angle_alpha   90.00
_cell.angle_beta   90.00
_cell.angle_gamma   90.00
#
_symmetry.space_group_name_H-M   'P 1'
#
loop_
_entity.id
_entity.type
_entity.pdbx_description
1 polymer ?
#
loop_
_entity_poly.entity_id
_entity_poly.type
_entity_poly.pdbx_seq_one_letter_code
_entity_poly.pdbx_strand_id
1 'polypeptide(L)'
;MGTKGDQFSDVEWTSDALERLQRVPVGMARDMTRQRVEALAVEQGKSSVTPDMIEAKYHQWGEGSAKASSELVWTDAASERVQRIPKFVRGMVVKAVEEYAHREGQTEITPEMLDEAKGFWGDTGRFHNP
;
A
#
# COMPACT_ATOMS: atom_id res chain seq x y z
N MET A 1 -24.28 11.08 -24.98
CA MET A 1 -23.13 10.96 -24.05
C MET A 1 -23.62 10.27 -22.78
N GLY A 2 -23.26 9.01 -22.55
CA GLY A 2 -23.66 8.28 -21.35
C GLY A 2 -22.72 8.58 -20.20
N THR A 3 -23.21 9.24 -19.16
CA THR A 3 -22.51 9.37 -17.89
C THR A 3 -22.60 8.03 -17.16
N LYS A 4 -21.50 7.25 -17.14
CA LYS A 4 -21.32 6.14 -16.19
C LYS A 4 -21.24 6.75 -14.77
N GLY A 5 -22.38 7.01 -14.17
CA GLY A 5 -22.50 7.63 -12.84
C GLY A 5 -23.47 6.95 -11.90
N ASP A 6 -24.12 5.86 -12.32
CA ASP A 6 -25.25 5.29 -11.55
C ASP A 6 -25.36 3.77 -11.75
N GLN A 7 -24.38 3.02 -11.25
CA GLN A 7 -24.50 1.55 -11.12
C GLN A 7 -24.04 1.03 -9.75
N PHE A 8 -23.60 1.90 -8.84
CA PHE A 8 -23.25 1.56 -7.45
C PHE A 8 -24.24 2.14 -6.43
N SER A 9 -25.25 2.89 -6.88
CA SER A 9 -26.20 3.66 -6.07
C SER A 9 -27.34 2.84 -5.46
N ASP A 10 -27.50 1.57 -5.88
CA ASP A 10 -28.65 0.73 -5.51
C ASP A 10 -28.40 -0.13 -4.25
N VAL A 11 -27.16 -0.14 -3.73
CA VAL A 11 -26.82 -0.97 -2.58
C VAL A 11 -27.08 -0.21 -1.28
N GLU A 12 -28.01 -0.72 -0.47
CA GLU A 12 -28.37 -0.13 0.82
C GLU A 12 -27.34 -0.49 1.90
N TRP A 13 -26.82 0.50 2.62
CA TRP A 13 -25.94 0.24 3.77
C TRP A 13 -26.76 0.10 5.05
N THR A 14 -26.59 -1.04 5.72
CA THR A 14 -27.15 -1.23 7.06
C THR A 14 -26.52 -0.26 8.05
N SER A 15 -27.25 0.12 9.11
CA SER A 15 -26.75 1.04 10.14
C SER A 15 -25.43 0.56 10.77
N ASP A 16 -25.33 -0.75 11.04
CA ASP A 16 -24.15 -1.39 11.63
C ASP A 16 -22.93 -1.38 10.67
N ALA A 17 -23.19 -1.41 9.36
CA ALA A 17 -22.16 -1.24 8.32
C ALA A 17 -21.66 0.22 8.24
N LEU A 18 -22.57 1.20 8.36
CA LEU A 18 -22.21 2.62 8.38
C LEU A 18 -21.36 2.98 9.60
N GLU A 19 -21.68 2.43 10.78
CA GLU A 19 -20.88 2.64 11.99
C GLU A 19 -19.43 2.15 11.82
N ARG A 20 -19.23 1.01 11.15
CA ARG A 20 -17.89 0.51 10.81
C ARG A 20 -17.17 1.42 9.82
N LEU A 21 -17.87 1.91 8.79
CA LEU A 21 -17.31 2.84 7.82
C LEU A 21 -16.89 4.18 8.48
N GLN A 22 -17.61 4.63 9.50
CA GLN A 22 -17.27 5.84 10.26
C GLN A 22 -15.99 5.70 11.10
N ARG A 23 -15.60 4.47 11.47
CA ARG A 23 -14.32 4.21 12.15
C ARG A 23 -13.11 4.37 11.22
N VAL A 24 -13.32 4.32 9.91
CA VAL A 24 -12.27 4.54 8.91
C VAL A 24 -11.90 6.01 8.90
N PRO A 25 -10.61 6.37 8.92
CA PRO A 25 -10.17 7.76 8.82
C PRO A 25 -10.81 8.49 7.63
N VAL A 26 -11.25 9.72 7.86
CA VAL A 26 -11.85 10.57 6.84
C VAL A 26 -10.90 10.79 5.66
N GLY A 27 -11.48 11.02 4.48
CA GLY A 27 -10.74 11.23 3.24
C GLY A 27 -10.72 9.96 2.38
N MET A 28 -9.65 9.79 1.61
CA MET A 28 -9.55 8.79 0.56
C MET A 28 -9.72 7.35 1.08
N ALA A 29 -9.23 7.05 2.29
CA ALA A 29 -9.34 5.73 2.89
C ALA A 29 -10.80 5.30 3.11
N ARG A 30 -11.64 6.20 3.63
CA ARG A 30 -13.08 5.94 3.83
C ARG A 30 -13.82 5.79 2.50
N ASP A 31 -13.51 6.65 1.54
CA ASP A 31 -14.15 6.62 0.23
C ASP A 31 -13.83 5.32 -0.54
N MET A 32 -12.56 4.90 -0.52
CA MET A 32 -12.12 3.63 -1.10
C MET A 32 -12.75 2.42 -0.41
N THR A 33 -12.89 2.46 0.93
CA THR A 33 -13.53 1.39 1.69
C THR A 33 -14.98 1.24 1.27
N ARG A 34 -15.71 2.35 1.17
CA ARG A 34 -17.10 2.38 0.74
C ARG A 34 -17.28 1.77 -0.66
N GLN A 35 -16.57 2.31 -1.65
CA GLN A 35 -16.68 1.86 -3.05
C GLN A 35 -16.37 0.36 -3.21
N ARG A 36 -15.38 -0.15 -2.47
CA ARG A 36 -14.97 -1.55 -2.55
C ARG A 36 -15.99 -2.51 -1.93
N VAL A 37 -16.62 -2.11 -0.84
CA VAL A 37 -17.65 -2.91 -0.17
C VAL A 37 -18.95 -2.88 -0.99
N GLU A 38 -19.29 -1.73 -1.59
CA GLU A 38 -20.38 -1.62 -2.57
C GLU A 38 -20.15 -2.54 -3.77
N ALA A 39 -18.94 -2.52 -4.35
CA ALA A 39 -18.58 -3.41 -5.45
C ALA A 39 -18.67 -4.90 -5.08
N LEU A 40 -18.29 -5.26 -3.85
CA LEU A 40 -18.42 -6.63 -3.34
C LEU A 40 -19.89 -7.06 -3.21
N ALA A 41 -20.77 -6.15 -2.81
CA ALA A 41 -22.19 -6.43 -2.73
C ALA A 41 -22.79 -6.69 -4.11
N VAL A 42 -22.46 -5.83 -5.08
CA VAL A 42 -22.87 -6.02 -6.48
C VAL A 42 -22.33 -7.34 -7.04
N GLU A 43 -21.05 -7.65 -6.80
CA GLU A 43 -20.43 -8.90 -7.26
C GLU A 43 -21.08 -10.15 -6.66
N GLN A 44 -21.46 -10.10 -5.38
CA GLN A 44 -22.20 -11.17 -4.72
C GLN A 44 -23.70 -11.18 -5.03
N GLY A 45 -24.20 -10.26 -5.88
CA GLY A 45 -25.62 -10.11 -6.19
C GLY A 45 -26.47 -9.69 -4.97
N LYS A 46 -25.85 -9.09 -3.96
CA LYS A 46 -26.50 -8.61 -2.74
C LYS A 46 -26.84 -7.13 -2.87
N SER A 47 -28.08 -6.76 -2.58
CA SER A 47 -28.58 -5.38 -2.58
C SER A 47 -28.36 -4.64 -1.26
N SER A 48 -27.71 -5.26 -0.28
CA SER A 48 -27.45 -4.65 1.03
C SER A 48 -26.04 -4.93 1.53
N VAL A 49 -25.34 -3.88 1.98
CA VAL A 49 -24.04 -3.97 2.65
C VAL A 49 -24.25 -4.28 4.13
N THR A 50 -23.72 -5.44 4.54
CA THR A 50 -23.67 -5.85 5.95
C THR A 50 -22.29 -5.58 6.56
N PRO A 51 -22.20 -5.47 7.90
CA PRO A 51 -20.93 -5.39 8.63
C PRO A 51 -19.93 -6.50 8.26
N ASP A 52 -20.42 -7.72 8.06
CA ASP A 52 -19.63 -8.89 7.71
C ASP A 52 -18.89 -8.71 6.37
N MET A 53 -19.49 -7.97 5.42
CA MET A 53 -18.86 -7.68 4.14
C MET A 53 -17.73 -6.67 4.26
N ILE A 54 -17.84 -5.74 5.21
CA ILE A 54 -16.77 -4.81 5.57
C ILE A 54 -15.62 -5.60 6.21
N GLU A 55 -15.92 -6.51 7.14
CA GLU A 55 -14.93 -7.34 7.83
C GLU A 55 -14.25 -8.32 6.88
N ALA A 56 -15.01 -8.99 6.00
CA ALA A 56 -14.49 -9.84 4.94
C ALA A 56 -13.57 -9.04 3.99
N LYS A 57 -13.92 -7.79 3.68
CA LYS A 57 -13.07 -6.94 2.84
C LYS A 57 -11.83 -6.45 3.59
N TYR A 58 -11.89 -6.19 4.89
CA TYR A 58 -10.71 -5.91 5.72
C TYR A 58 -9.77 -7.11 5.79
N HIS A 59 -10.30 -8.33 5.95
CA HIS A 59 -9.52 -9.56 5.89
C HIS A 59 -8.86 -9.72 4.51
N GLN A 60 -9.64 -9.52 3.45
CA GLN A 60 -9.14 -9.53 2.08
C GLN A 60 -8.18 -8.35 1.78
N TRP A 61 -8.19 -7.28 2.58
CA TRP A 61 -7.19 -6.21 2.52
C TRP A 61 -5.92 -6.59 3.28
N GLY A 62 -6.00 -7.33 4.38
CA GLY A 62 -4.83 -8.00 4.97
C GLY A 62 -4.15 -8.94 3.97
N GLU A 63 -4.94 -9.66 3.18
CA GLU A 63 -4.43 -10.59 2.17
C GLU A 63 -4.13 -9.94 0.80
N GLY A 64 -4.78 -8.82 0.48
CA GLY A 64 -4.63 -8.08 -0.79
C GLY A 64 -3.64 -6.93 -0.73
N SER A 65 -3.37 -6.38 0.46
CA SER A 65 -2.25 -5.48 0.71
C SER A 65 -0.94 -6.26 0.75
N ALA A 66 -0.94 -7.54 1.15
CA ALA A 66 0.23 -8.41 1.02
C ALA A 66 0.69 -8.62 -0.45
N LYS A 67 -0.17 -8.36 -1.45
CA LYS A 67 0.14 -8.52 -2.88
C LYS A 67 0.48 -7.23 -3.64
N ALA A 68 0.18 -6.06 -3.08
CA ALA A 68 0.54 -4.76 -3.67
C ALA A 68 1.44 -3.90 -2.76
N SER A 69 1.58 -4.33 -1.51
CA SER A 69 2.49 -3.81 -0.49
C SER A 69 3.04 -5.02 0.25
N SER A 70 3.84 -5.83 -0.44
CA SER A 70 4.91 -6.54 0.26
C SER A 70 5.80 -5.44 0.85
N GLU A 71 5.43 -4.98 2.06
CA GLU A 71 6.24 -4.12 2.90
C GLU A 71 7.58 -4.82 3.05
N LEU A 72 8.56 -4.33 2.31
CA LEU A 72 9.92 -4.85 2.38
C LEU A 72 10.39 -4.71 3.82
N VAL A 73 10.62 -5.84 4.47
CA VAL A 73 10.98 -5.87 5.89
C VAL A 73 12.44 -5.45 6.00
N TRP A 74 12.68 -4.25 6.54
CA TRP A 74 14.03 -3.79 6.81
C TRP A 74 14.57 -4.51 8.04
N THR A 75 15.68 -5.21 7.87
CA THR A 75 16.44 -5.73 9.02
C THR A 75 16.93 -4.57 9.88
N ASP A 76 17.12 -4.81 11.19
CA ASP A 76 17.64 -3.80 12.13
C ASP A 76 18.99 -3.23 11.64
N ALA A 77 19.86 -4.10 11.13
CA ALA A 77 21.15 -3.73 10.56
C ALA A 77 21.03 -2.85 9.29
N ALA A 78 20.03 -3.10 8.43
CA ALA A 78 19.78 -2.27 7.25
C ALA A 78 19.22 -0.90 7.64
N SER A 79 18.26 -0.88 8.57
CA SER A 79 17.68 0.34 9.13
C SER A 79 18.75 1.23 9.78
N GLU A 80 19.68 0.66 10.54
CA GLU A 80 20.78 1.42 11.17
C GLU A 80 21.69 2.07 10.12
N ARG A 81 22.03 1.34 9.05
CA ARG A 81 22.83 1.88 7.93
C ARG A 81 22.13 3.05 7.24
N VAL A 82 20.84 2.93 6.94
CA VAL A 82 20.06 4.01 6.33
C VAL A 82 19.95 5.23 7.24
N GLN A 83 19.86 5.04 8.54
CA GLN A 83 19.83 6.15 9.50
C GLN A 83 21.14 6.93 9.54
N ARG A 84 22.29 6.29 9.27
CA ARG A 84 23.60 6.97 9.13
C ARG A 84 23.71 7.80 7.85
N ILE A 85 22.85 7.57 6.87
CA ILE A 85 22.82 8.33 5.61
C ILE A 85 22.23 9.73 5.87
N PRO A 86 22.85 10.79 5.32
CA PRO A 86 22.33 12.15 5.45
C PRO A 86 20.88 12.26 4.97
N LYS A 87 20.06 13.07 5.67
CA LYS A 87 18.61 13.16 5.43
C LYS A 87 18.24 13.47 3.98
N PHE A 88 19.02 14.30 3.29
CA PHE A 88 18.75 14.72 1.91
C PHE A 88 18.92 13.60 0.87
N VAL A 89 19.77 12.60 1.14
CA VAL A 89 19.97 11.43 0.25
C VAL A 89 19.24 10.18 0.74
N ARG A 90 18.89 10.12 2.03
CA ARG A 90 18.27 8.94 2.66
C ARG A 90 17.04 8.42 1.90
N GLY A 91 16.10 9.30 1.56
CA GLY A 91 14.86 8.89 0.89
C GLY A 91 15.11 8.31 -0.51
N MET A 92 16.12 8.81 -1.22
CA MET A 92 16.51 8.29 -2.51
C MET A 92 17.19 6.91 -2.36
N VAL A 93 18.01 6.70 -1.32
CA VAL A 93 18.67 5.41 -1.04
C VAL A 93 17.67 4.34 -0.65
N VAL A 94 16.74 4.66 0.25
CA VAL A 94 15.64 3.78 0.65
C VAL A 94 14.89 3.30 -0.58
N LYS A 95 14.46 4.24 -1.45
CA LYS A 95 13.75 3.90 -2.68
C LYS A 95 14.56 3.00 -3.62
N ALA A 96 15.85 3.27 -3.82
CA ALA A 96 16.68 2.45 -4.72
C ALA A 96 16.81 1.00 -4.23
N VAL A 97 16.92 0.81 -2.92
CA VAL A 97 17.04 -0.52 -2.29
C VAL A 97 15.70 -1.24 -2.30
N GLU A 98 14.62 -0.51 -2.07
CA GLU A 98 13.26 -1.06 -2.15
C GLU A 98 12.96 -1.57 -3.57
N GLU A 99 13.28 -0.77 -4.59
CA GLU A 99 13.13 -1.16 -5.99
C GLU A 99 14.03 -2.35 -6.36
N TYR A 100 15.27 -2.39 -5.84
CA TYR A 100 16.17 -3.53 -6.01
C TYR A 100 15.57 -4.81 -5.41
N ALA A 101 15.17 -4.78 -4.15
CA ALA A 101 14.59 -5.93 -3.47
C ALA A 101 13.30 -6.39 -4.18
N HIS A 102 12.45 -5.46 -4.59
CA HIS A 102 11.25 -5.77 -5.36
C HIS A 102 11.57 -6.45 -6.70
N ARG A 103 12.57 -5.95 -7.44
CA ARG A 103 13.00 -6.53 -8.72
C ARG A 103 13.56 -7.95 -8.55
N GLU A 104 14.31 -8.19 -7.49
CA GLU A 104 14.86 -9.51 -7.16
C GLU A 104 13.82 -10.44 -6.51
N GLY A 105 12.58 -9.97 -6.30
CA GLY A 105 11.52 -10.72 -5.63
C GLY A 105 11.80 -10.95 -4.13
N GLN A 106 12.72 -10.19 -3.56
CA GLN A 106 13.07 -10.24 -2.15
C GLN A 106 12.04 -9.46 -1.34
N THR A 107 11.69 -9.99 -0.17
CA THR A 107 10.74 -9.37 0.77
C THR A 107 11.42 -8.82 2.02
N GLU A 108 12.73 -9.05 2.17
CA GLU A 108 13.56 -8.60 3.29
C GLU A 108 14.73 -7.77 2.77
N ILE A 109 14.94 -6.59 3.35
CA ILE A 109 16.06 -5.70 3.03
C ILE A 109 17.18 -5.90 4.03
N THR A 110 18.30 -6.41 3.52
CA THR A 110 19.53 -6.66 4.29
C THR A 110 20.53 -5.51 4.11
N PRO A 111 21.50 -5.35 5.03
CA PRO A 111 22.55 -4.33 4.89
C PRO A 111 23.40 -4.50 3.62
N GLU A 112 23.51 -5.71 3.08
CA GLU A 112 24.25 -5.99 1.84
C GLU A 112 23.59 -5.33 0.62
N MET A 113 22.26 -5.33 0.57
CA MET A 113 21.50 -4.66 -0.51
C MET A 113 21.71 -3.14 -0.50
N LEU A 114 22.02 -2.54 0.65
CA LEU A 114 22.39 -1.12 0.73
C LEU A 114 23.76 -0.85 0.14
N ASP A 115 24.70 -1.79 0.28
CA ASP A 115 26.04 -1.70 -0.29
C ASP A 115 26.00 -1.87 -1.82
N GLU A 116 25.18 -2.79 -2.33
CA GLU A 116 24.90 -2.95 -3.76
C GLU A 116 24.18 -1.73 -4.36
N ALA A 117 23.18 -1.20 -3.65
CA ALA A 117 22.50 0.02 -4.07
C ALA A 117 23.46 1.22 -4.07
N LYS A 118 24.42 1.32 -3.14
CA LYS A 118 25.44 2.39 -3.19
C LYS A 118 26.38 2.24 -4.39
N GLY A 119 26.70 1.03 -4.82
CA GLY A 119 27.48 0.76 -6.04
C GLY A 119 26.82 1.31 -7.30
N PHE A 120 25.49 1.17 -7.40
CA PHE A 120 24.69 1.72 -8.50
C PHE A 120 24.77 3.27 -8.59
N TRP A 121 25.07 3.95 -7.48
CA TRP A 121 25.10 5.41 -7.41
C TRP A 121 26.47 6.01 -7.76
N GLY A 122 27.55 5.24 -7.58
CA GLY A 122 28.88 5.60 -8.07
C GLY A 122 28.97 5.58 -9.60
N ASP A 123 28.22 4.68 -10.25
CA ASP A 123 28.26 4.48 -11.70
C ASP A 123 27.26 5.39 -12.46
N THR A 124 26.09 5.69 -11.88
CA THR A 124 25.04 6.50 -12.54
C THR A 124 25.32 8.03 -12.52
N GLY A 125 26.53 8.47 -12.15
CA GLY A 125 26.99 9.86 -12.34
C GLY A 125 26.19 10.96 -11.64
N ARG A 126 25.45 10.67 -10.55
CA ARG A 126 24.50 11.64 -9.97
C ARG A 126 25.01 12.54 -8.84
N PHE A 127 26.24 12.38 -8.35
CA PHE A 127 26.91 13.42 -7.55
C PHE A 127 28.43 13.31 -7.68
N HIS A 128 29.05 14.24 -8.41
CA HIS A 128 30.40 14.67 -8.08
C HIS A 128 30.31 15.54 -6.83
N ASN A 129 31.02 15.18 -5.76
CA ASN A 129 31.39 16.14 -4.73
C ASN A 129 32.85 16.53 -4.99
N PRO A 130 33.18 17.83 -5.12
CA PRO A 130 34.54 18.29 -5.36
C PRO A 130 35.49 17.97 -4.20
#